data_AF-A0A6J4RGH8-F1
#
_entry.id   AF-A0A6J4RGH8-F1
#
_cell.length_a   1.000
_cell.length_b   1.000
_cell.length_c   1.000
_cell.angle_alpha   90.00
_cell.angle_beta   90.00
_cell.angle_gamma   90.00
#
_symmetry.space_group_name_H-M   'P 1'
#
loop_
_entity.id
_entity.type
_entity.pdbx_description
1 polymer ?
#
loop_
_entity_poly.entity_id
_entity_poly.type
_entity_poly.pdbx_seq_one_letter_code
_entity_poly.pdbx_strand_id
1 'polypeptide(L)' 'MKVSEMTGKIHFDDNGLVPVVAQDADTGEVLMLAYANREAVEKSIETGEAFYYSRSRGELWRKGETSGNTQRV' A
#
# COMPACT_ATOMS: atom_id res chain seq x y z
N MET A 1 5.99 -17.86 3.68
CA MET A 1 5.86 -17.55 2.24
C MET A 1 6.81 -16.40 1.95
N LYS A 2 7.58 -16.43 0.86
CA LYS A 2 8.48 -15.29 0.56
C LYS A 2 7.64 -14.08 0.11
N VAL A 3 8.05 -12.86 0.47
CA VAL A 3 7.35 -11.62 0.07
C VAL A 3 7.11 -11.57 -1.45
N SER A 4 8.11 -12.00 -2.23
CA SER A 4 8.02 -12.09 -3.70
C SER A 4 6.95 -13.06 -4.21
N GLU A 5 6.64 -14.14 -3.48
CA GLU A 5 5.57 -15.08 -3.85
C GLU A 5 4.18 -14.48 -3.59
N MET A 6 4.05 -13.65 -2.56
CA MET A 6 2.79 -12.97 -2.24
C MET A 6 2.49 -11.87 -3.26
N THR A 7 3.48 -11.04 -3.58
CA THR A 7 3.30 -9.97 -4.58
C THR A 7 3.23 -10.51 -6.01
N GLY A 8 3.73 -11.71 -6.28
CA GLY A 8 3.61 -12.39 -7.58
C GLY A 8 2.15 -12.73 -7.98
N LYS A 9 1.23 -12.80 -7.01
CA LYS A 9 -0.20 -13.10 -7.25
C LYS A 9 -1.05 -11.86 -7.55
N ILE A 10 -0.49 -10.66 -7.39
CA ILE A 10 -1.21 -9.40 -7.59
C ILE A 10 -1.16 -9.04 -9.08
N HIS A 11 -2.34 -8.80 -9.66
CA HIS A 11 -2.48 -8.28 -11.01
C HIS A 11 -2.37 -6.76 -10.98
N PHE A 12 -1.20 -6.26 -11.38
CA PHE A 12 -0.99 -4.83 -11.61
C PHE A 12 -1.49 -4.45 -13.02
N ASP A 13 -1.95 -3.21 -13.17
CA ASP A 13 -2.33 -2.65 -14.46
C ASP A 13 -1.11 -2.36 -15.37
N ASP A 14 -1.36 -1.83 -16.56
CA ASP A 14 -0.30 -1.50 -17.54
C ASP A 14 0.71 -0.45 -17.02
N ASN A 15 0.36 0.30 -15.97
CA ASN A 15 1.24 1.26 -15.31
C ASN A 15 1.98 0.64 -14.12
N GLY A 16 1.80 -0.66 -13.86
CA GLY A 16 2.38 -1.35 -12.71
C GLY A 16 1.71 -1.01 -11.39
N LEU A 17 0.44 -0.57 -11.40
CA LEU A 17 -0.31 -0.14 -10.22
C LEU A 17 -1.51 -1.03 -9.91
N VAL A 18 -1.91 -1.06 -8.64
CA VAL A 18 -3.14 -1.72 -8.17
C VAL A 18 -3.89 -0.77 -7.22
N PRO A 19 -5.22 -0.66 -7.30
CA PRO A 19 -5.99 0.07 -6.30
C PRO A 19 -5.95 -0.67 -4.96
N VAL A 20 -5.77 0.07 -3.87
CA VAL A 20 -5.73 -0.44 -2.50
C VAL A 20 -6.76 0.31 -1.67
N VAL A 21 -7.60 -0.43 -0.95
CA VAL A 21 -8.56 0.11 0.01
C VAL A 21 -8.01 -0.12 1.41
N ALA A 22 -7.82 0.97 2.16
CA ALA A 22 -7.51 0.89 3.58
C ALA A 22 -8.82 0.85 4.37
N GLN A 23 -8.94 -0.13 5.24
CA GLN A 23 -10.10 -0.33 6.09
C GLN A 23 -9.64 -0.36 7.55
N ASP A 24 -10.42 0.24 8.44
CA ASP A 24 -10.21 0.11 9.87
C ASP A 24 -10.43 -1.35 10.29
N ALA A 25 -9.46 -1.92 11.00
CA ALA A 25 -9.41 -3.35 11.29
C ALA A 25 -10.47 -3.82 12.31
N ASP A 26 -10.92 -2.91 13.19
CA ASP A 26 -11.87 -3.23 14.25
C ASP A 26 -13.32 -2.98 13.80
N THR A 27 -13.54 -1.90 13.05
CA THR A 27 -14.89 -1.42 12.69
C THR A 27 -15.31 -1.81 11.27
N GLY A 28 -14.35 -2.08 10.38
CA GLY A 28 -14.63 -2.26 8.96
C GLY A 28 -14.92 -0.94 8.22
N GLU A 29 -14.70 0.22 8.81
CA GLU A 29 -14.86 1.50 8.11
C GLU A 29 -13.84 1.64 6.98
N VAL A 30 -14.31 2.00 5.77
CA VAL A 30 -13.40 2.32 4.66
C VAL A 30 -12.79 3.70 4.89
N LEU A 31 -11.48 3.74 5.13
CA LEU A 31 -10.75 4.95 5.47
C LEU A 31 -10.29 5.71 4.23
N MET A 32 -9.79 4.98 3.22
CA MET A 32 -9.31 5.59 1.98
C MET A 32 -9.12 4.58 0.85
N LEU A 33 -9.08 5.12 -0.37
CA LEU A 33 -8.56 4.45 -1.56
C LEU A 33 -7.26 5.11 -1.99
N ALA A 34 -6.25 4.30 -2.29
CA ALA A 34 -4.98 4.70 -2.87
C ALA A 34 -4.56 3.73 -3.97
N TYR A 35 -3.35 3.92 -4.49
CA TYR A 35 -2.72 3.00 -5.43
C TYR A 35 -1.41 2.51 -4.81
N ALA A 36 -1.00 1.30 -5.16
CA ALA A 36 0.30 0.75 -4.81
C ALA A 36 0.96 0.19 -6.07
N ASN A 37 2.28 0.37 -6.19
CA ASN A 37 3.09 -0.43 -7.10
C ASN A 37 3.60 -1.68 -6.35
N ARG A 38 4.34 -2.54 -7.03
CA ARG A 38 4.92 -3.75 -6.41
C ARG A 38 5.75 -3.43 -5.16
N GLU A 39 6.65 -2.45 -5.25
CA GLU A 39 7.53 -2.06 -4.13
C GLU A 39 6.74 -1.59 -2.89
N ALA A 40 5.67 -0.82 -3.09
CA ALA A 40 4.82 -0.37 -1.99
C ALA A 40 4.16 -1.54 -1.25
N VAL A 41 3.70 -2.56 -1.98
CA VAL A 41 3.14 -3.77 -1.35
C VAL A 41 4.22 -4.54 -0.60
N GLU A 42 5.41 -4.71 -1.19
CA GLU A 42 6.53 -5.43 -0.57
C GLU A 42 6.96 -4.77 0.73
N LYS A 43 7.18 -3.44 0.71
CA LYS A 43 7.50 -2.67 1.93
C LYS A 43 6.40 -2.74 2.97
N SER A 44 5.13 -2.73 2.56
CA SER A 44 4.02 -2.85 3.51
C SER A 44 4.05 -4.17 4.27
N ILE A 45 4.31 -5.28 3.56
CA ILE A 45 4.44 -6.61 4.16
C ILE A 45 5.67 -6.69 5.05
N GLU A 46 6.81 -6.14 4.60
CA GLU A 46 8.08 -6.22 5.33
C GLU A 46 8.09 -5.40 6.63
N THR A 47 7.44 -4.24 6.62
CA THR A 47 7.50 -3.28 7.74
C THR A 47 6.28 -3.34 8.66
N GLY A 48 5.14 -3.87 8.19
CA GLY A 48 3.87 -3.77 8.88
C GLY A 48 3.30 -2.34 8.91
N GLU A 49 3.74 -1.48 7.99
CA GLU A 49 3.26 -0.10 7.84
C GLU A 49 2.73 0.12 6.42
N ALA A 50 1.67 0.91 6.26
CA ALA A 50 1.10 1.13 4.94
C ALA A 50 2.00 2.02 4.07
N PHE A 51 2.47 1.46 2.95
CA PHE A 51 3.11 2.17 1.86
C PHE A 51 2.17 2.20 0.63
N TYR A 52 2.15 3.35 -0.03
CA TYR A 52 1.38 3.59 -1.25
C TYR A 52 2.30 4.16 -2.34
N TYR A 53 1.78 4.24 -3.57
CA TYR A 53 2.42 4.94 -4.68
C TYR A 53 1.62 6.19 -5.05
N SER A 54 2.24 7.35 -4.93
CA SER A 54 1.61 8.63 -5.29
C SER A 54 1.68 8.84 -6.79
N ARG A 55 0.56 8.63 -7.49
CA ARG A 55 0.50 8.80 -8.96
C ARG A 55 0.83 10.22 -9.45
N SER A 56 0.52 11.24 -8.64
CA SER A 56 0.82 12.63 -8.98
C SER A 56 2.29 13.01 -8.75
N ARG A 57 2.96 12.36 -7.79
CA ARG A 57 4.36 12.62 -7.45
C ARG A 57 5.34 11.62 -8.08
N GLY A 58 4.83 10.50 -8.58
CA GLY A 58 5.64 9.43 -9.17
C GLY A 58 6.54 8.71 -8.16
N GLU A 59 6.18 8.73 -6.88
CA GLU A 59 7.04 8.26 -5.79
C GLU A 59 6.30 7.34 -4.81
N LEU A 60 7.09 6.50 -4.14
CA LEU A 60 6.68 5.74 -2.97
C LEU A 60 6.37 6.69 -1.81
N TRP A 61 5.29 6.42 -1.07
CA TRP A 61 4.85 7.24 0.05
C TRP A 61 4.46 6.36 1.24
N ARG A 62 5.12 6.58 2.38
CA ARG A 62 4.72 5.98 3.66
C ARG A 62 3.57 6.79 4.25
N LYS A 63 2.43 6.15 4.50
CA LYS A 63 1.25 6.84 5.02
C LYS A 63 1.58 7.52 6.35
N GLY A 64 1.30 8.83 6.43
CA GLY A 64 1.54 9.61 7.63
C GLY A 64 2.97 10.12 7.80
N GLU A 65 3.85 9.96 6.81
CA GLU A 65 5.24 10.44 6.86
C GLU A 65 5.35 11.94 7.23
N THR A 66 4.43 12.78 6.73
CA THR A 66 4.38 14.20 7.08
C THR A 66 3.48 14.49 8.28
N SER A 67 2.34 13.80 8.40
CA SER A 67 1.29 14.16 9.37
C SER A 67 1.34 13.41 10.70
N GLY A 68 2.16 12.36 10.81
CA GLY A 68 2.17 11.42 11.93
C GLY A 68 1.04 10.38 11.93
N ASN A 69 0.01 10.54 11.09
CA ASN A 69 -1.15 9.65 11.01
C ASN A 69 -0.81 8.39 10.18
N THR A 70 -0.01 7.51 10.77
CA THR A 70 0.43 6.24 10.18
C THR A 70 -0.68 5.18 10.23
N GLN A 71 -0.53 4.14 9.40
CA GLN A 71 -1.42 2.97 9.37
C GLN A 71 -0.56 1.72 9.50
N ARG A 72 -0.89 0.84 10.45
CA ARG A 72 -0.26 -0.48 10.59
C ARG A 72 -1.05 -1.54 9.83
N VAL A 73 -0.33 -2.53 9.32
CA VAL A 73 -0.86 -3.68 8.55
C VAL A 73 -0.57 -4.97 9.32
#